data_AF-A0A061J5Q4-F1
#
_entry.id   AF-A0A061J5Q4-F1
#
_cell.length_a   1.000
_cell.length_b   1.000
_cell.length_c   1.000
_cell.angle_alpha   90.00
_cell.angle_beta   90.00
_cell.angle_gamma   90.00
#
_symmetry.space_group_name_H-M   'P 1'
#
loop_
_entity.id
_entity.type
_entity.pdbx_description
1 polymer ?
#
loop_
_entity_poly.entity_id
_entity_poly.type
_entity_poly.pdbx_seq_one_letter_code
_entity_poly.pdbx_strand_id
1 'polypeptide(L)'
;MLRFVCTRRRQAVALFTMKSFRARQKILLTPQNVTTVFLEKLDPQDRLLRQSSVGAGASRILVLDKKQRVRGVYHPLLCLPYPIDAAGVLGIPVESYLQRIEQKQQAAEASAQGCTFIVVSHANGLCIAVYAADGGVSFPLVNVKLPARRGTGLGMMNERDMVPFLETTSLVEDFADLMTENYTEHIRACSTFFFLANANTSISFSGIKTAWQLRGYVDTSPLSFEDKRWVSLPDMVAQRDRNTWLYCRDDEGDKVVSEMGLAAGVKLGMLELDA
;
A
#
# COMPACT_ATOMS: atom_id res chain seq x y z
N MET A 1 -23.50 -26.15 -18.97
CA MET A 1 -22.69 -25.09 -18.33
C MET A 1 -22.90 -25.15 -16.82
N LEU A 2 -21.96 -25.74 -16.08
CA LEU A 2 -22.02 -25.78 -14.62
C LEU A 2 -21.56 -24.42 -14.08
N ARG A 3 -22.49 -23.66 -13.48
CA ARG A 3 -22.17 -22.46 -12.71
C ARG A 3 -21.42 -22.91 -11.45
N PHE A 4 -20.10 -22.73 -11.44
CA PHE A 4 -19.33 -22.81 -10.20
C PHE A 4 -19.75 -21.64 -9.31
N VAL A 5 -20.63 -21.92 -8.34
CA VAL A 5 -20.88 -21.02 -7.21
C VAL A 5 -19.60 -21.00 -6.38
N CYS A 6 -18.76 -19.99 -6.61
CA CYS A 6 -17.62 -19.72 -5.74
C CYS A 6 -18.17 -19.25 -4.40
N THR A 7 -18.32 -20.18 -3.45
CA THR A 7 -18.58 -19.86 -2.05
C THR A 7 -17.34 -19.15 -1.50
N ARG A 8 -17.28 -17.81 -1.66
CA ARG A 8 -16.34 -16.99 -0.89
C ARG A 8 -16.68 -17.19 0.58
N ARG A 9 -15.95 -18.09 1.25
CA ARG A 9 -16.02 -18.26 2.70
C ARG A 9 -15.78 -16.89 3.32
N ARG A 10 -16.68 -16.47 4.24
CA ARG A 10 -16.54 -15.22 4.98
C ARG A 10 -15.15 -15.19 5.60
N GLN A 11 -14.34 -14.19 5.25
CA GLN A 11 -13.06 -13.97 5.92
C GLN A 11 -13.35 -13.64 7.38
N ALA A 12 -12.59 -14.24 8.30
CA ALA A 12 -12.69 -13.90 9.71
C ALA A 12 -12.20 -12.46 9.88
N VAL A 13 -13.11 -11.53 10.17
CA VAL A 13 -12.79 -10.14 10.47
C VAL A 13 -13.03 -9.94 11.96
N ALA A 14 -12.00 -9.54 12.70
CA ALA A 14 -12.17 -9.15 14.09
C ALA A 14 -12.87 -7.79 14.16
N LEU A 15 -14.08 -7.76 14.69
CA LEU A 15 -14.82 -6.54 14.98
C LEU A 15 -14.24 -5.91 16.28
N PHE A 16 -13.05 -5.35 16.15
CA PHE A 16 -12.30 -4.75 17.27
C PHE A 16 -12.41 -3.23 17.23
N THR A 17 -12.81 -2.63 18.36
CA THR A 17 -12.89 -1.19 18.52
C THR A 17 -11.62 -0.65 19.18
N MET A 18 -10.85 0.15 18.44
CA MET A 18 -9.62 0.77 18.95
C MET A 18 -9.87 1.69 20.16
N LYS A 19 -11.10 2.19 20.36
CA LYS A 19 -11.46 2.98 21.55
C LYS A 19 -11.24 2.22 22.86
N SER A 20 -11.35 0.89 22.80
CA SER A 20 -11.20 0.01 23.96
C SER A 20 -9.77 -0.52 24.12
N PHE A 21 -8.89 -0.26 23.15
CA PHE A 21 -7.48 -0.64 23.20
C PHE A 21 -6.65 0.51 23.76
N ARG A 22 -5.92 0.26 24.84
CA ARG A 22 -5.01 1.25 25.43
C ARG A 22 -3.61 0.68 25.44
N ALA A 23 -2.85 0.98 24.40
CA ALA A 23 -1.44 0.63 24.32
C ALA A 23 -0.68 1.17 25.53
N ARG A 24 -0.08 0.27 26.31
CA ARG A 24 0.83 0.62 27.41
C ARG A 24 2.27 0.77 26.92
N GLN A 25 2.60 0.09 25.83
CA GLN A 25 3.91 0.17 25.20
C GLN A 25 3.75 0.49 23.72
N LYS A 26 4.60 1.40 23.23
CA LYS A 26 4.69 1.75 21.81
C LYS A 26 6.14 1.62 21.38
N ILE A 27 6.40 0.71 20.46
CA ILE A 27 7.76 0.36 20.02
C ILE A 27 7.89 0.72 18.54
N LEU A 28 8.81 1.63 18.23
CA LEU A 28 9.11 2.02 16.86
C LEU A 28 9.79 0.87 16.12
N LEU A 29 9.29 0.58 14.92
CA LEU A 29 9.84 -0.46 14.07
C LEU A 29 10.52 0.16 12.85
N THR A 30 11.64 -0.45 12.48
CA THR A 30 12.50 -0.12 11.34
C THR A 30 12.86 -1.42 10.62
N PRO A 31 13.33 -1.37 9.37
CA PRO A 31 13.74 -2.58 8.65
C PRO A 31 14.84 -3.36 9.40
N GLN A 32 15.67 -2.65 10.18
CA GLN A 32 16.80 -3.23 10.91
C GLN A 32 16.39 -3.93 12.21
N ASN A 33 15.31 -3.50 12.88
CA ASN A 33 14.95 -4.02 14.20
C ASN A 33 13.67 -4.87 14.24
N VAL A 34 12.86 -4.87 13.18
CA VAL A 34 11.52 -5.49 13.19
C VAL A 34 11.56 -6.97 13.59
N THR A 35 12.50 -7.73 13.05
CA THR A 35 12.65 -9.17 13.32
C THR A 35 12.98 -9.41 14.78
N THR A 36 14.00 -8.72 15.31
CA THR A 36 14.42 -8.82 16.71
C THR A 36 13.30 -8.42 17.67
N VAL A 37 12.63 -7.30 17.41
CA VAL A 37 11.53 -6.81 18.26
C VAL A 37 10.37 -7.82 18.27
N PHE A 38 10.02 -8.41 17.14
CA PHE A 38 8.94 -9.40 17.08
C PHE A 38 9.30 -10.67 17.85
N LEU A 39 10.54 -11.15 17.72
CA LEU A 39 11.03 -12.32 18.45
C LEU A 39 11.06 -12.09 19.98
N GLU A 40 11.41 -10.87 20.42
CA GLU A 40 11.48 -10.54 21.85
C GLU A 40 10.11 -10.26 22.47
N LYS A 41 9.18 -9.66 21.71
CA LYS A 41 7.92 -9.13 22.27
C LYS A 41 6.72 -10.01 22.01
N LEU A 42 6.72 -10.82 20.95
CA LEU A 42 5.58 -11.62 20.53
C LEU A 42 5.86 -13.11 20.69
N ASP A 43 4.82 -13.91 20.92
CA ASP A 43 4.95 -15.37 20.85
C ASP A 43 4.98 -15.79 19.37
N PRO A 44 5.80 -16.78 18.97
CA PRO A 44 5.83 -17.26 17.57
C PRO A 44 4.46 -17.69 17.03
N GLN A 45 3.57 -18.15 17.91
CA GLN A 45 2.21 -18.58 17.58
C GLN A 45 1.15 -17.47 17.72
N ASP A 46 1.53 -16.27 18.19
CA ASP A 46 0.67 -15.10 18.08
C ASP A 46 0.33 -14.88 16.60
N ARG A 47 -0.86 -14.36 16.32
CA ARG A 47 -1.37 -14.22 14.96
C ARG A 47 -1.56 -12.76 14.60
N LEU A 48 -1.07 -12.38 13.43
CA LEU A 48 -1.28 -11.09 12.80
C LEU A 48 -2.56 -11.18 11.97
N LEU A 49 -3.62 -10.50 12.42
CA LEU A 49 -4.91 -10.48 11.76
C LEU A 49 -5.24 -9.07 11.28
N ARG A 50 -5.61 -8.93 10.01
CA ARG A 50 -6.03 -7.64 9.47
C ARG A 50 -7.36 -7.18 10.09
N GLN A 51 -7.43 -5.92 10.56
CA GLN A 51 -8.66 -5.40 11.16
C GLN A 51 -9.78 -5.16 10.12
N SER A 52 -9.44 -4.68 8.92
CA SER A 52 -10.39 -4.41 7.84
C SER A 52 -9.74 -4.55 6.47
N SER A 53 -10.50 -4.96 5.46
CA SER A 53 -10.06 -5.04 4.07
C SER A 53 -9.94 -3.66 3.38
N VAL A 54 -10.50 -2.61 3.97
CA VAL A 54 -10.57 -1.25 3.40
C VAL A 54 -10.44 -0.15 4.46
N GLY A 55 -10.09 1.06 4.00
CA GLY A 55 -10.07 2.28 4.82
C GLY A 55 -8.99 2.31 5.91
N ALA A 56 -9.15 3.15 6.92
CA ALA A 56 -8.15 3.31 7.99
C ALA A 56 -7.86 2.01 8.77
N GLY A 57 -8.85 1.13 8.91
CA GLY A 57 -8.67 -0.18 9.55
C GLY A 57 -7.76 -1.12 8.74
N ALA A 58 -7.60 -0.89 7.44
CA ALA A 58 -6.61 -1.63 6.65
C ALA A 58 -5.17 -1.29 7.02
N SER A 59 -4.89 -0.19 7.70
CA SER A 59 -3.52 0.13 8.15
C SER A 59 -3.12 -0.50 9.49
N ARG A 60 -4.00 -1.34 10.05
CA ARG A 60 -3.90 -1.86 11.41
C ARG A 60 -4.03 -3.37 11.40
N ILE A 61 -3.02 -4.02 11.98
CA ILE A 61 -2.94 -5.46 12.09
C ILE A 61 -3.04 -5.80 13.57
N LEU A 62 -4.07 -6.50 13.96
CA LEU A 62 -4.24 -6.95 15.34
C LEU A 62 -3.26 -8.09 15.60
N VAL A 63 -2.60 -8.05 16.75
CA VAL A 63 -1.79 -9.15 17.26
C VAL A 63 -2.66 -9.93 18.24
N LEU A 64 -2.98 -11.16 17.88
CA LEU A 64 -3.83 -12.05 18.66
C LEU A 64 -2.99 -13.10 19.38
N ASP A 65 -3.25 -13.30 20.66
CA ASP A 65 -2.60 -14.37 21.42
C ASP A 65 -3.18 -15.76 21.09
N LYS A 66 -2.60 -16.80 21.68
CA LYS A 66 -3.08 -18.20 21.59
C LYS A 66 -4.54 -18.39 22.04
N LYS A 67 -5.09 -17.46 22.83
CA LYS A 67 -6.48 -17.45 23.31
C LYS A 67 -7.38 -16.53 22.48
N GLN A 68 -6.91 -16.07 21.32
CA GLN A 68 -7.61 -15.14 20.40
C GLN A 68 -7.94 -13.78 21.03
N ARG A 69 -7.17 -13.36 22.04
CA ARG A 69 -7.29 -12.02 22.64
C ARG A 69 -6.36 -11.07 21.94
N VAL A 70 -6.82 -9.84 21.72
CA VAL A 70 -5.98 -8.78 21.17
C VAL A 70 -4.94 -8.40 22.22
N ARG A 71 -3.68 -8.72 21.94
CA ARG A 71 -2.52 -8.36 22.74
C ARG A 71 -1.88 -7.05 22.28
N GLY A 72 -2.06 -6.71 21.00
CA GLY A 72 -1.43 -5.56 20.41
C GLY A 72 -1.99 -5.15 19.05
N VAL A 73 -1.45 -4.06 18.53
CA VAL A 73 -1.71 -3.54 17.19
C VAL A 73 -0.36 -3.26 16.51
N TYR A 74 -0.12 -3.96 15.41
CA TYR A 74 1.00 -3.74 14.52
C TYR A 74 0.58 -2.81 13.37
N HIS A 75 1.39 -1.78 13.18
CA HIS A 75 1.36 -0.91 12.03
C HIS A 75 2.54 -1.26 11.10
N PRO A 76 2.27 -1.80 9.91
CA PRO A 76 3.31 -2.38 9.08
C PRO A 76 4.22 -1.34 8.43
N LEU A 77 5.50 -1.73 8.27
CA LEU A 77 6.41 -1.06 7.35
C LEU A 77 5.94 -1.32 5.93
N LEU A 78 5.95 -0.29 5.08
CA LEU A 78 5.50 -0.43 3.69
C LEU A 78 6.57 -1.03 2.79
N CYS A 79 7.84 -1.01 3.22
CA CYS A 79 8.92 -1.70 2.50
C CYS A 79 8.93 -3.23 2.72
N LEU A 80 8.07 -3.75 3.62
CA LEU A 80 7.99 -5.17 3.95
C LEU A 80 6.70 -5.82 3.43
N PRO A 81 6.64 -7.17 3.35
CA PRO A 81 5.41 -7.88 3.08
C PRO A 81 4.26 -7.36 3.93
N TYR A 82 3.15 -7.04 3.28
CA TYR A 82 1.92 -6.81 4.01
C TYR A 82 1.41 -8.16 4.56
N PRO A 83 1.05 -8.26 5.85
CA PRO A 83 0.55 -9.50 6.44
C PRO A 83 -0.87 -9.78 5.92
N ILE A 84 -0.95 -10.46 4.78
CA ILE A 84 -2.21 -10.90 4.16
C ILE A 84 -2.57 -12.29 4.68
N ASP A 85 -3.80 -12.41 5.17
CA ASP A 85 -4.38 -13.68 5.63
C ASP A 85 -4.62 -14.64 4.47
N ALA A 86 -4.29 -15.92 4.66
CA ALA A 86 -4.74 -16.97 3.75
C ALA A 86 -6.25 -17.19 3.91
N ALA A 87 -6.93 -17.56 2.82
CA ALA A 87 -8.37 -17.81 2.85
C ALA A 87 -8.74 -18.85 3.91
N GLY A 88 -9.59 -18.48 4.87
CA GLY A 88 -10.14 -19.39 5.89
C GLY A 88 -9.30 -19.55 7.17
N VAL A 89 -8.26 -18.72 7.38
CA VAL A 89 -7.45 -18.74 8.61
C VAL A 89 -7.57 -17.41 9.35
N LEU A 90 -7.61 -17.46 10.69
CA LEU A 90 -7.67 -16.29 11.57
C LEU A 90 -6.27 -15.69 11.75
N GLY A 91 -5.75 -14.99 10.74
CA GLY A 91 -4.44 -14.36 10.81
C GLY A 91 -3.25 -15.26 10.43
N ILE A 92 -2.13 -14.64 10.09
CA ILE A 92 -0.83 -15.30 9.86
C ILE A 92 -0.05 -15.41 11.19
N PRO A 93 0.50 -16.59 11.55
CA PRO A 93 1.40 -16.70 12.70
C PRO A 93 2.61 -15.79 12.57
N VAL A 94 3.07 -15.22 13.68
CA VAL A 94 4.26 -14.35 13.74
C VAL A 94 5.47 -15.05 13.15
N GLU A 95 5.70 -16.32 13.51
CA GLU A 95 6.79 -17.13 12.96
C GLU A 95 6.75 -17.20 11.42
N SER A 96 5.59 -17.50 10.84
CA SER A 96 5.42 -17.57 9.39
C SER A 96 5.58 -16.19 8.72
N TYR A 97 5.22 -15.11 9.40
CA TYR A 97 5.44 -13.76 8.89
C TYR A 97 6.92 -13.38 8.88
N LEU A 98 7.66 -13.73 9.95
CA LEU A 98 9.10 -13.50 10.03
C LEU A 98 9.86 -14.28 8.96
N GLN A 99 9.51 -15.54 8.72
CA GLN A 99 10.07 -16.33 7.63
C GLN A 99 9.87 -15.66 6.25
N ARG A 100 8.69 -15.04 6.02
CA ARG A 100 8.44 -14.29 4.78
C ARG A 100 9.26 -13.01 4.67
N ILE A 101 9.61 -12.37 5.79
CA ILE A 101 10.50 -11.22 5.80
C ILE A 101 11.92 -11.66 5.45
N GLU A 102 12.44 -12.70 6.12
CA GLU A 102 13.78 -13.24 5.87
C GLU A 102 13.97 -13.68 4.41
N GLN A 103 13.03 -14.46 3.88
CA GLN A 103 13.06 -14.90 2.48
C GLN A 103 13.20 -13.73 1.50
N LYS A 104 12.59 -12.58 1.81
CA LYS A 104 12.66 -11.40 0.95
C LYS A 104 13.92 -10.58 1.15
N GLN A 105 14.42 -10.48 2.37
CA GLN A 105 15.71 -9.83 2.62
C GLN A 105 16.82 -10.57 1.86
N GLN A 106 16.82 -11.90 1.91
CA GLN A 106 17.75 -12.74 1.13
C GLN A 106 17.54 -12.60 -0.38
N ALA A 107 16.29 -12.52 -0.86
CA ALA A 107 16.00 -12.33 -2.28
C ALA A 107 16.38 -10.93 -2.80
N ALA A 108 16.32 -9.91 -1.94
CA ALA A 108 16.75 -8.55 -2.26
C ALA A 108 18.27 -8.49 -2.45
N GLU A 109 19.02 -9.18 -1.59
CA GLU A 109 20.48 -9.33 -1.71
C GLU A 109 20.90 -10.10 -2.98
N ALA A 110 20.07 -11.04 -3.44
CA ALA A 110 20.41 -11.92 -4.56
C ALA A 110 20.00 -11.37 -5.96
N SER A 111 18.84 -10.71 -6.12
CA SER A 111 18.41 -10.28 -7.46
C SER A 111 17.32 -9.18 -7.52
N ALA A 112 17.25 -8.25 -6.55
CA ALA A 112 16.15 -7.27 -6.44
C ALA A 112 14.74 -7.89 -6.33
N GLN A 113 14.66 -9.20 -6.05
CA GLN A 113 13.42 -9.92 -5.81
C GLN A 113 12.91 -9.60 -4.40
N GLY A 114 11.64 -9.24 -4.25
CA GLY A 114 11.05 -8.96 -2.93
C GLY A 114 10.79 -7.49 -2.61
N CYS A 115 10.96 -6.59 -3.58
CA CYS A 115 10.58 -5.19 -3.45
C CYS A 115 9.06 -5.00 -3.22
N THR A 116 8.67 -3.77 -2.91
CA THR A 116 7.30 -3.30 -2.77
C THR A 116 7.06 -2.19 -3.79
N PHE A 117 5.99 -2.32 -4.56
CA PHE A 117 5.56 -1.30 -5.52
C PHE A 117 4.54 -0.42 -4.82
N ILE A 118 4.73 0.90 -4.86
CA ILE A 118 3.86 1.86 -4.19
C ILE A 118 3.32 2.85 -5.21
N VAL A 119 1.99 2.95 -5.24
CA VAL A 119 1.25 3.98 -5.94
C VAL A 119 0.61 4.88 -4.91
N VAL A 120 0.85 6.19 -4.99
CA VAL A 120 0.19 7.20 -4.15
C VAL A 120 -0.67 8.06 -5.04
N SER A 121 -1.98 7.98 -4.86
CA SER A 121 -2.92 8.90 -5.48
C SER A 121 -3.00 10.18 -4.65
N HIS A 122 -2.96 11.33 -5.32
CA HIS A 122 -3.05 12.66 -4.71
C HIS A 122 -3.88 13.59 -5.60
N ALA A 123 -4.22 14.78 -5.08
CA ALA A 123 -5.15 15.70 -5.76
C ALA A 123 -4.73 16.06 -7.20
N ASN A 124 -3.42 16.12 -7.47
CA ASN A 124 -2.89 16.55 -8.77
C ASN A 124 -2.39 15.38 -9.63
N GLY A 125 -2.65 14.12 -9.26
CA GLY A 125 -2.20 12.98 -10.06
C GLY A 125 -1.87 11.71 -9.26
N LEU A 126 -0.89 10.95 -9.76
CA LEU A 126 -0.37 9.71 -9.19
C LEU A 126 1.14 9.81 -9.02
N CYS A 127 1.65 9.16 -7.99
CA CYS A 127 3.06 8.96 -7.78
C CYS A 127 3.36 7.47 -7.76
N ILE A 128 4.46 7.05 -8.38
CA ILE A 128 4.95 5.67 -8.37
C ILE A 128 6.37 5.58 -7.83
N ALA A 129 6.66 4.54 -7.05
CA ALA A 129 8.01 4.23 -6.57
C ALA A 129 8.12 2.73 -6.24
N VAL A 130 9.34 2.20 -6.25
CA VAL A 130 9.63 0.82 -5.81
C VAL A 130 10.70 0.84 -4.73
N TYR A 131 10.43 0.16 -3.61
CA TYR A 131 11.34 0.07 -2.48
C TYR A 131 11.74 -1.38 -2.18
N ALA A 132 13.03 -1.59 -1.91
CA ALA A 132 13.57 -2.84 -1.42
C ALA A 132 13.19 -3.10 0.06
N ALA A 133 13.47 -4.30 0.57
CA ALA A 133 13.05 -4.72 1.91
C ALA A 133 13.69 -3.90 3.06
N ASP A 134 14.87 -3.35 2.83
CA ASP A 134 15.59 -2.42 3.71
C ASP A 134 15.07 -0.97 3.61
N GLY A 135 14.13 -0.72 2.69
CA GLY A 135 13.59 0.59 2.34
C GLY A 135 14.48 1.40 1.39
N GLY A 136 15.52 0.80 0.80
CA GLY A 136 16.28 1.40 -0.30
C GLY A 136 15.41 1.62 -1.54
N VAL A 137 15.73 2.65 -2.32
CA VAL A 137 15.02 2.97 -3.57
C VAL A 137 15.52 2.02 -4.66
N SER A 138 14.60 1.27 -5.28
CA SER A 138 14.86 0.36 -6.41
C SER A 138 14.35 0.93 -7.73
N PHE A 139 13.27 1.73 -7.68
CA PHE A 139 12.81 2.57 -8.77
C PHE A 139 12.49 3.96 -8.19
N PRO A 140 13.10 5.04 -8.73
CA PRO A 140 12.94 6.38 -8.19
C PRO A 140 11.49 6.86 -8.28
N LEU A 141 11.18 7.87 -7.48
CA LEU A 141 9.84 8.43 -7.42
C LEU A 141 9.51 9.18 -8.72
N VAL A 142 8.41 8.80 -9.38
CA VAL A 142 7.88 9.51 -10.55
C VAL A 142 6.47 10.02 -10.26
N ASN A 143 6.26 11.34 -10.43
CA ASN A 143 4.93 11.96 -10.32
C ASN A 143 4.32 12.12 -11.71
N VAL A 144 3.21 11.42 -11.97
CA VAL A 144 2.34 11.59 -13.13
C VAL A 144 1.25 12.60 -12.78
N LYS A 145 1.29 13.78 -13.38
CA LYS A 145 0.36 14.88 -13.04
C LYS A 145 -0.86 14.88 -13.93
N LEU A 146 -1.98 15.36 -13.39
CA LEU A 146 -3.13 15.81 -14.18
C LEU A 146 -2.71 17.07 -14.96
N PRO A 147 -3.05 17.17 -16.25
CA PRO A 147 -2.77 18.37 -17.03
C PRO A 147 -3.48 19.57 -16.41
N ALA A 148 -2.77 20.71 -16.28
CA ALA A 148 -3.33 21.90 -15.66
C ALA A 148 -4.48 22.52 -16.47
N ARG A 149 -4.51 22.33 -17.81
CA ARG A 149 -5.54 22.79 -18.75
C ARG A 149 -5.51 21.92 -20.02
N ARG A 150 -6.67 21.47 -20.52
CA ARG A 150 -6.86 21.20 -21.97
C ARG A 150 -7.57 22.40 -22.62
N GLY A 151 -7.19 22.70 -23.85
CA GLY A 151 -7.35 24.01 -24.51
C GLY A 151 -8.78 24.49 -24.80
N THR A 152 -8.90 25.82 -24.72
CA THR A 152 -9.75 26.75 -25.51
C THR A 152 -11.10 26.25 -26.04
N GLY A 153 -12.12 26.33 -25.18
CA GLY A 153 -13.51 26.56 -25.56
C GLY A 153 -14.13 27.47 -24.50
N LEU A 154 -14.76 28.58 -24.92
CA LEU A 154 -15.42 29.53 -24.00
C LEU A 154 -16.43 28.79 -23.11
N GLY A 155 -16.13 28.70 -21.80
CA GLY A 155 -17.13 28.38 -20.78
C GLY A 155 -17.09 26.98 -20.14
N MET A 156 -15.94 26.29 -20.00
CA MET A 156 -15.89 24.98 -19.33
C MET A 156 -14.85 24.90 -18.18
N MET A 157 -15.24 24.16 -17.15
CA MET A 157 -14.61 23.98 -15.84
C MET A 157 -13.18 23.41 -15.91
N ASN A 158 -12.37 23.75 -14.91
CA ASN A 158 -11.02 23.22 -14.73
C ASN A 158 -11.10 21.70 -14.46
N GLU A 159 -10.24 20.87 -15.07
CA GLU A 159 -10.18 19.43 -14.74
C GLU A 159 -9.83 19.20 -13.26
N ARG A 160 -9.13 20.17 -12.64
CA ARG A 160 -8.87 20.22 -11.19
C ARG A 160 -10.14 20.38 -10.34
N ASP A 161 -11.21 20.94 -10.91
CA ASP A 161 -12.49 21.21 -10.25
C ASP A 161 -13.53 20.12 -10.53
N MET A 162 -13.21 19.15 -11.39
CA MET A 162 -14.08 18.02 -11.74
C MET A 162 -13.51 16.75 -11.09
N VAL A 163 -14.34 15.98 -10.39
CA VAL A 163 -14.02 14.57 -10.11
C VAL A 163 -13.73 13.94 -11.48
N PRO A 164 -12.52 13.42 -11.75
CA PRO A 164 -12.15 13.07 -13.10
C PRO A 164 -13.14 12.05 -13.64
N PHE A 165 -13.79 12.40 -14.75
CA PHE A 165 -14.56 11.45 -15.50
C PHE A 165 -13.60 10.33 -15.91
N LEU A 166 -13.99 9.09 -15.60
CA LEU A 166 -13.22 7.87 -15.86
C LEU A 166 -12.75 7.76 -17.33
N GLU A 167 -13.39 8.50 -18.23
CA GLU A 167 -13.17 8.50 -19.66
C GLU A 167 -12.08 9.47 -20.14
N THR A 168 -11.73 10.54 -19.43
CA THR A 168 -10.97 11.67 -20.03
C THR A 168 -9.55 11.92 -19.53
N THR A 169 -9.08 11.20 -18.50
CA THR A 169 -7.77 11.53 -17.91
C THR A 169 -6.61 10.88 -18.68
N SER A 170 -5.73 11.70 -19.25
CA SER A 170 -4.42 11.25 -19.78
C SER A 170 -3.56 10.59 -18.69
N LEU A 171 -3.85 10.90 -17.42
CA LEU A 171 -3.24 10.27 -16.25
C LEU A 171 -3.18 8.74 -16.34
N VAL A 172 -4.23 8.10 -16.86
CA VAL A 172 -4.29 6.64 -16.96
C VAL A 172 -3.45 6.12 -18.12
N GLU A 173 -3.38 6.88 -19.22
CA GLU A 173 -2.52 6.58 -20.37
C GLU A 173 -1.04 6.72 -19.99
N ASP A 174 -0.65 7.86 -19.41
CA ASP A 174 0.71 8.12 -18.95
C ASP A 174 1.17 7.08 -17.91
N PHE A 175 0.28 6.68 -17.00
CA PHE A 175 0.56 5.59 -16.05
C PHE A 175 0.69 4.23 -16.76
N ALA A 176 -0.11 3.93 -17.79
CA ALA A 176 0.01 2.70 -18.56
C ALA A 176 1.31 2.59 -19.35
N ASP A 177 1.75 3.70 -19.94
CA ASP A 177 3.02 3.78 -20.66
C ASP A 177 4.19 3.52 -19.70
N LEU A 178 4.20 4.18 -18.53
CA LEU A 178 5.19 3.94 -17.49
C LEU A 178 5.22 2.48 -17.01
N MET A 179 4.05 1.84 -16.87
CA MET A 179 3.98 0.42 -16.51
C MET A 179 4.53 -0.46 -17.63
N THR A 180 4.22 -0.16 -18.89
CA THR A 180 4.71 -0.95 -20.03
C THR A 180 6.24 -0.94 -20.10
N GLU A 181 6.85 0.22 -19.87
CA GLU A 181 8.31 0.40 -19.88
C GLU A 181 9.01 -0.26 -18.69
N ASN A 182 8.49 -0.06 -17.47
CA ASN A 182 9.22 -0.36 -16.24
C ASN A 182 8.79 -1.66 -15.54
N TYR A 183 7.70 -2.30 -15.99
CA TYR A 183 7.12 -3.41 -15.24
C TYR A 183 8.05 -4.62 -15.16
N THR A 184 8.65 -5.05 -16.26
CA THR A 184 9.47 -6.26 -16.29
C THR A 184 10.71 -6.13 -15.41
N GLU A 185 11.33 -4.95 -15.41
CA GLU A 185 12.58 -4.68 -14.70
C GLU A 185 12.34 -4.44 -13.20
N HIS A 186 11.38 -3.58 -12.84
CA HIS A 186 11.27 -3.10 -11.45
C HIS A 186 10.04 -3.62 -10.70
N ILE A 187 8.94 -3.96 -11.38
CA ILE A 187 7.63 -4.18 -10.73
C ILE A 187 7.24 -5.66 -10.68
N ARG A 188 7.58 -6.45 -11.69
CA ARG A 188 7.15 -7.84 -11.84
C ARG A 188 7.50 -8.69 -10.63
N ALA A 189 8.71 -8.52 -10.11
CA ALA A 189 9.24 -9.25 -8.95
C ALA A 189 8.81 -8.66 -7.60
N CYS A 190 8.08 -7.53 -7.59
CA CYS A 190 7.57 -6.94 -6.36
C CYS A 190 6.55 -7.88 -5.72
N SER A 191 6.64 -7.97 -4.40
CA SER A 191 5.90 -8.95 -3.61
C SER A 191 4.57 -8.42 -3.07
N THR A 192 4.42 -7.11 -3.03
CA THR A 192 3.21 -6.41 -2.57
C THR A 192 3.10 -5.11 -3.34
N PHE A 193 1.88 -4.79 -3.78
CA PHE A 193 1.55 -3.56 -4.47
C PHE A 193 0.65 -2.72 -3.56
N PHE A 194 1.11 -1.55 -3.15
CA PHE A 194 0.33 -0.64 -2.32
C PHE A 194 -0.33 0.43 -3.16
N PHE A 195 -1.62 0.66 -2.94
CA PHE A 195 -2.33 1.83 -3.47
C PHE A 195 -2.77 2.71 -2.31
N LEU A 196 -2.08 3.84 -2.15
CA LEU A 196 -2.27 4.80 -1.08
C LEU A 196 -3.16 5.94 -1.58
N ALA A 197 -4.25 6.24 -0.87
CA ALA A 197 -5.16 7.31 -1.26
C ALA A 197 -5.83 7.98 -0.05
N ASN A 198 -6.15 9.27 -0.17
CA ASN A 198 -7.06 9.98 0.73
C ASN A 198 -8.39 10.35 0.02
N ALA A 199 -9.26 11.07 0.73
CA ALA A 199 -10.54 11.52 0.18
C ALA A 199 -10.39 12.57 -0.94
N ASN A 200 -9.29 13.33 -0.96
CA ASN A 200 -9.00 14.39 -1.92
C ASN A 200 -8.03 13.91 -3.01
N THR A 201 -8.17 12.68 -3.45
CA THR A 201 -7.31 12.09 -4.48
C THR A 201 -7.88 12.28 -5.87
N SER A 202 -7.00 12.34 -6.87
CA SER A 202 -7.37 12.37 -8.28
C SER A 202 -8.19 11.13 -8.64
N ILE A 203 -7.70 9.94 -8.27
CA ILE A 203 -8.34 8.68 -8.64
C ILE A 203 -8.26 7.65 -7.51
N SER A 204 -9.38 6.99 -7.22
CA SER A 204 -9.42 5.89 -6.26
C SER A 204 -8.92 4.58 -6.87
N PHE A 205 -8.61 3.58 -6.05
CA PHE A 205 -8.21 2.25 -6.53
C PHE A 205 -9.28 1.61 -7.43
N SER A 206 -10.56 1.74 -7.07
CA SER A 206 -11.66 1.27 -7.92
C SER A 206 -11.79 2.11 -9.19
N GLY A 207 -11.54 3.42 -9.12
CA GLY A 207 -11.59 4.32 -10.26
C GLY A 207 -10.53 3.96 -11.31
N ILE A 208 -9.27 3.79 -10.90
CA ILE A 208 -8.19 3.44 -11.83
C ILE A 208 -8.43 2.07 -12.43
N LYS A 209 -8.92 1.10 -11.64
CA LYS A 209 -9.29 -0.22 -12.13
C LYS A 209 -10.36 -0.16 -13.22
N THR A 210 -11.43 0.61 -13.01
CA THR A 210 -12.49 0.79 -14.02
C THR A 210 -11.96 1.50 -15.26
N ALA A 211 -11.16 2.55 -15.10
CA ALA A 211 -10.55 3.27 -16.23
C ALA A 211 -9.60 2.36 -17.04
N TRP A 212 -8.86 1.47 -16.37
CA TRP A 212 -8.00 0.45 -16.98
C TRP A 212 -8.79 -0.51 -17.86
N GLN A 213 -9.95 -0.96 -17.36
CA GLN A 213 -10.86 -1.86 -18.09
C GLN A 213 -11.46 -1.18 -19.31
N LEU A 214 -11.95 0.05 -19.16
CA LEU A 214 -12.57 0.81 -20.26
C LEU A 214 -11.59 1.11 -21.40
N ARG A 215 -10.30 1.31 -21.09
CA ARG A 215 -9.24 1.55 -22.09
C ARG A 215 -8.65 0.26 -22.69
N GLY A 216 -9.10 -0.92 -22.28
CA GLY A 216 -8.62 -2.20 -22.80
C GLY A 216 -7.24 -2.63 -22.28
N TYR A 217 -6.69 -1.95 -21.26
CA TYR A 217 -5.38 -2.29 -20.68
C TYR A 217 -5.36 -3.61 -19.91
N VAL A 218 -6.53 -4.21 -19.66
CA VAL A 218 -6.62 -5.56 -19.06
C VAL A 218 -5.91 -6.60 -19.92
N ASP A 219 -6.00 -6.47 -21.24
CA ASP A 219 -5.45 -7.45 -22.18
C ASP A 219 -4.09 -7.02 -22.74
N THR A 220 -3.77 -5.72 -22.70
CA THR A 220 -2.56 -5.17 -23.34
C THR A 220 -1.45 -4.77 -22.37
N SER A 221 -1.77 -4.43 -21.12
CA SER A 221 -0.75 -4.04 -20.12
C SER A 221 -0.28 -5.24 -19.28
N PRO A 222 1.02 -5.27 -18.89
CA PRO A 222 1.53 -6.31 -18.01
C PRO A 222 1.07 -6.16 -16.54
N LEU A 223 0.59 -4.98 -16.13
CA LEU A 223 0.02 -4.73 -14.81
C LEU A 223 -1.48 -5.07 -14.79
N SER A 224 -1.91 -5.87 -13.81
CA SER A 224 -3.30 -6.20 -13.55
C SER A 224 -3.78 -5.65 -12.20
N PHE A 225 -4.92 -4.94 -12.20
CA PHE A 225 -5.61 -4.50 -10.98
C PHE A 225 -6.44 -5.62 -10.31
N GLU A 226 -6.45 -6.83 -10.88
CA GLU A 226 -6.97 -8.05 -10.24
C GLU A 226 -5.88 -8.85 -9.52
N ASP A 227 -4.63 -8.39 -9.57
CA ASP A 227 -3.52 -9.04 -8.88
C ASP A 227 -3.75 -9.05 -7.36
N LYS A 228 -3.60 -10.23 -6.75
CA LYS A 228 -3.82 -10.43 -5.30
C LYS A 228 -2.76 -9.74 -4.44
N ARG A 229 -1.66 -9.26 -5.03
CA ARG A 229 -0.63 -8.46 -4.38
C ARG A 229 -1.09 -7.06 -4.02
N TRP A 230 -2.19 -6.57 -4.59
CA TRP A 230 -2.73 -5.25 -4.30
C TRP A 230 -3.29 -5.12 -2.88
N VAL A 231 -2.87 -4.05 -2.21
CA VAL A 231 -3.35 -3.63 -0.90
C VAL A 231 -3.66 -2.14 -0.96
N SER A 232 -4.94 -1.78 -0.84
CA SER A 232 -5.35 -0.38 -0.74
C SER A 232 -5.34 0.08 0.71
N LEU A 233 -4.65 1.19 0.98
CA LEU A 233 -4.48 1.80 2.30
C LEU A 233 -4.73 3.32 2.21
N PRO A 234 -5.05 4.01 3.31
CA PRO A 234 -5.04 5.46 3.31
C PRO A 234 -3.61 6.00 3.19
N ASP A 235 -3.41 7.14 2.55
CA ASP A 235 -2.09 7.80 2.42
C ASP A 235 -1.39 8.11 3.76
N MET A 236 -2.17 8.36 4.81
CA MET A 236 -1.69 8.67 6.16
C MET A 236 -0.81 7.55 6.73
N VAL A 237 -0.85 6.33 6.18
CA VAL A 237 0.07 5.26 6.60
C VAL A 237 1.52 5.58 6.33
N ALA A 238 1.80 6.37 5.29
CA ALA A 238 3.12 6.88 4.96
C ALA A 238 3.44 8.20 5.67
N GLN A 239 2.48 8.80 6.40
CA GLN A 239 2.68 10.02 7.19
C GLN A 239 2.97 9.65 8.66
N ARG A 240 4.19 9.19 8.93
CA ARG A 240 4.59 8.73 10.28
C ARG A 240 5.43 9.74 11.06
N ASP A 241 6.25 10.52 10.35
CA ASP A 241 7.06 11.57 10.94
C ASP A 241 6.35 12.93 10.79
N ARG A 242 6.25 13.70 11.89
CA ARG A 242 5.70 15.05 11.85
C ARG A 242 6.67 16.05 11.22
N ASN A 243 7.96 15.72 11.19
CA ASN A 243 9.00 16.58 10.66
C ASN A 243 9.20 16.37 9.15
N THR A 244 8.78 15.21 8.60
CA THR A 244 8.93 14.89 7.18
C THR A 244 7.57 14.64 6.54
N TRP A 245 7.09 15.64 5.79
CA TRP A 245 5.77 15.60 5.16
C TRP A 245 5.78 14.73 3.90
N LEU A 246 4.72 13.91 3.74
CA LEU A 246 4.52 13.09 2.52
C LEU A 246 4.36 13.94 1.26
N TYR A 247 3.92 15.19 1.40
CA TYR A 247 3.64 16.08 0.27
C TYR A 247 4.53 17.32 0.29
N CYS A 248 4.99 17.73 -0.89
CA CYS A 248 5.69 18.98 -1.12
C CYS A 248 5.04 19.76 -2.27
N ARG A 249 5.61 20.91 -2.63
CA ARG A 249 5.29 21.61 -3.87
C ARG A 249 6.42 21.40 -4.86
N ASP A 250 6.09 21.13 -6.11
CA ASP A 250 7.06 21.12 -7.20
C ASP A 250 7.35 22.53 -7.72
N ASP A 251 8.17 22.63 -8.77
CA ASP A 251 8.57 23.88 -9.41
C ASP A 251 7.39 24.66 -10.03
N GLU A 252 6.28 23.97 -10.33
CA GLU A 252 5.04 24.57 -10.85
C GLU A 252 4.09 25.00 -9.71
N GLY A 253 4.47 24.74 -8.46
CA GLY A 253 3.69 25.04 -7.27
C GLY A 253 2.61 24.02 -6.94
N ASP A 254 2.53 22.91 -7.68
CA ASP A 254 1.54 21.87 -7.49
C ASP A 254 1.90 20.95 -6.33
N LYS A 255 0.89 20.55 -5.56
CA LYS A 255 1.08 19.60 -4.45
C LYS A 255 1.30 18.18 -4.99
N VAL A 256 2.52 17.67 -4.81
CA VAL A 256 2.98 16.35 -5.26
C VAL A 256 3.55 15.55 -4.09
N VAL A 257 3.86 14.27 -4.33
CA VAL A 257 4.50 13.43 -3.30
C VAL A 257 5.98 13.78 -3.19
N SER A 258 6.43 13.96 -1.95
CA SER A 258 7.82 14.20 -1.58
C SER A 258 8.59 12.90 -1.59
N GLU A 259 9.69 12.83 -2.33
CA GLU A 259 10.59 11.66 -2.34
C GLU A 259 11.14 11.36 -0.95
N MET A 260 11.66 12.38 -0.26
CA MET A 260 12.15 12.25 1.11
C MET A 260 11.03 11.82 2.07
N GLY A 261 9.84 12.40 1.91
CA GLY A 261 8.67 12.09 2.73
C GLY A 261 8.21 10.65 2.59
N LEU A 262 8.09 10.17 1.35
CA LEU A 262 7.72 8.80 1.08
C LEU A 262 8.81 7.82 1.54
N ALA A 263 10.08 8.10 1.26
CA ALA A 263 11.21 7.25 1.67
C ALA A 263 11.32 7.13 3.21
N ALA A 264 11.03 8.20 3.96
CA ALA A 264 10.94 8.14 5.41
C ALA A 264 9.73 7.32 5.88
N GLY A 265 8.56 7.55 5.26
CA GLY A 265 7.30 6.90 5.62
C GLY A 265 7.33 5.38 5.44
N VAL A 266 7.95 4.87 4.38
CA VAL A 266 7.96 3.43 4.08
C VAL A 266 8.79 2.60 5.05
N LYS A 267 9.79 3.23 5.69
CA LYS A 267 10.74 2.61 6.63
C LYS A 267 10.23 2.55 8.08
N LEU A 268 9.09 3.18 8.38
CA LEU A 268 8.63 3.33 9.75
C LEU A 268 7.35 2.56 10.01
N GLY A 269 7.43 1.63 10.97
CA GLY A 269 6.30 0.91 11.53
C GLY A 269 6.16 1.18 13.03
N MET A 270 5.15 0.58 13.65
CA MET A 270 4.93 0.69 15.09
C MET A 270 4.29 -0.59 15.62
N LEU A 271 4.76 -1.08 16.75
CA LEU A 271 4.08 -2.11 17.53
C LEU A 271 3.54 -1.49 18.81
N GLU A 272 2.21 -1.51 18.95
CA GLU A 272 1.51 -1.09 20.16
C GLU A 272 1.08 -2.33 20.95
N LEU A 273 1.46 -2.44 22.23
CA LEU A 273 1.14 -3.58 23.08
C LEU A 273 0.33 -3.14 24.30
N ASP A 274 -0.64 -3.97 24.71
CA ASP A 274 -1.47 -3.73 25.89
C ASP A 274 -0.76 -4.06 27.21
N ALA A 275 0.34 -4.83 27.18
CA ALA A 275 1.15 -5.27 28.33
C ALA A 275 0.36 -5.59 29.62
#